data_AF-A0A803XTA0-F1
#
_entry.id   AF-A0A803XTA0-F1
#
_cell.length_a   1.000
_cell.length_b   1.000
_cell.length_c   1.000
_cell.angle_alpha   90.00
_cell.angle_beta   90.00
_cell.angle_gamma   90.00
#
_symmetry.space_group_name_H-M   'P 1'
#
loop_
_entity.id
_entity.type
_entity.pdbx_description
1 polymer ?
#
loop_
_entity_poly.entity_id
_entity_poly.type
_entity_poly.pdbx_seq_one_letter_code
_entity_poly.pdbx_strand_id
1 'polypeptide(L)'
;MIDYNEEFRLFLSTRNPNPLIPPDASSIVMEVNFTTTGSGLRGQLLALTIQHEKPDLEEQKTKLLQQEEEKKIQLAKLEESLLETLATSQGNILENKDLIESLNQTKASSALIQESLAESHRLQSSLDQERNAYLPLAESASKMYFIISDLSKINNMYRFSLAAFLRLFQRALQSEQDSSNTDERIESLIYTLKHTVYEYVCRCLFKADQLMFALHFVRGMHPELFQENVSGIPDMYKERLDEEIIEGSTAVKDLELLLDKSLYVSQLCTSAAWKTNCILAAQEKSGQQGKGVDCPPLLCPLEASSGILHSGLGPPATRRMWSCWSRSRGLPWK
;
A
#
# COMPACT_ATOMS: atom_id res chain seq x y z
N MET A 1 -28.74 -40.26 15.53
CA MET A 1 -27.73 -39.86 16.53
C MET A 1 -26.37 -40.06 15.89
N ILE A 2 -25.41 -39.18 16.15
CA ILE A 2 -24.03 -39.29 15.64
C ILE A 2 -23.12 -39.16 16.85
N ASP A 3 -22.16 -40.06 16.99
CA ASP A 3 -21.22 -40.05 18.10
C ASP A 3 -20.18 -38.93 17.91
N TYR A 4 -19.86 -38.21 18.99
CA TYR A 4 -18.90 -37.11 18.97
C TYR A 4 -17.48 -37.62 19.22
N ASN A 5 -16.54 -37.27 18.36
CA ASN A 5 -15.12 -37.56 18.56
C ASN A 5 -14.46 -36.42 19.35
N GLU A 6 -13.80 -36.73 20.47
CA GLU A 6 -13.09 -35.76 21.31
C GLU A 6 -11.95 -35.03 20.57
N GLU A 7 -11.37 -35.64 19.53
CA GLU A 7 -10.34 -35.02 18.69
C GLU A 7 -10.90 -34.03 17.65
N PHE A 8 -12.23 -33.91 17.51
CA PHE A 8 -12.84 -33.06 16.49
C PHE A 8 -12.51 -31.57 16.69
N ARG A 9 -11.99 -30.94 15.62
CA ARG A 9 -11.72 -29.50 15.56
C ARG A 9 -12.36 -28.90 14.32
N LEU A 10 -13.05 -27.76 14.49
CA LEU A 10 -13.69 -27.02 13.42
C LEU A 10 -13.02 -25.66 13.23
N PHE A 11 -12.64 -25.34 11.99
CA PHE A 11 -12.19 -24.02 11.59
C PHE A 11 -13.09 -23.51 10.48
N LEU A 12 -13.54 -22.25 10.59
CA LEU A 12 -14.40 -21.59 9.62
C LEU A 12 -13.67 -20.36 9.05
N SER A 13 -13.88 -20.06 7.77
CA SER A 13 -13.29 -18.90 7.11
C SER A 13 -14.32 -18.26 6.19
N THR A 14 -14.31 -16.92 6.14
CA THR A 14 -15.20 -16.11 5.31
C THR A 14 -14.40 -15.06 4.54
N ARG A 15 -14.88 -14.68 3.36
CA ARG A 15 -14.33 -13.56 2.57
C ARG A 15 -15.05 -12.24 2.82
N ASN A 16 -16.19 -12.26 3.52
CA ASN A 16 -16.85 -11.03 3.94
C ASN A 16 -16.12 -10.49 5.19
N PRO A 17 -15.52 -9.29 5.16
CA PRO A 17 -14.82 -8.74 6.33
C PRO A 17 -15.77 -8.41 7.48
N ASN A 18 -17.05 -8.14 7.21
CA ASN A 18 -18.06 -7.84 8.22
C ASN A 18 -19.20 -8.87 8.12
N PRO A 19 -19.00 -10.13 8.58
CA PRO A 19 -20.07 -11.11 8.67
C PRO A 19 -21.11 -10.67 9.71
N LEU A 20 -22.40 -10.91 9.44
CA LEU A 20 -23.44 -10.68 10.45
C LEU A 20 -23.42 -11.83 11.46
N ILE A 21 -22.73 -11.62 12.58
CA ILE A 21 -22.68 -12.55 13.71
C ILE A 21 -23.61 -11.99 14.81
N PRO A 22 -24.68 -12.69 15.22
CA PRO A 22 -25.52 -12.24 16.32
C PRO A 22 -24.74 -12.30 17.65
N PRO A 23 -25.05 -11.44 18.65
CA PRO A 23 -24.32 -11.40 19.92
C PRO A 23 -24.22 -12.77 20.62
N ASP A 24 -25.28 -13.57 20.57
CA ASP A 24 -25.33 -14.91 21.13
C ASP A 24 -24.25 -15.82 20.54
N ALA A 25 -24.06 -15.78 19.21
CA ALA A 25 -23.00 -16.54 18.53
C ALA A 25 -21.61 -15.91 18.75
N SER A 26 -21.52 -14.58 18.83
CA SER A 26 -20.27 -13.86 19.11
C SER A 26 -19.67 -14.21 20.47
N SER A 27 -20.50 -14.63 21.44
CA SER A 27 -20.03 -15.10 22.76
C SER A 27 -19.37 -16.49 22.76
N ILE A 28 -19.62 -17.31 21.74
CA ILE A 28 -19.13 -18.69 21.63
C ILE A 28 -18.15 -18.91 20.46
N VAL A 29 -18.00 -17.93 19.57
CA VAL A 29 -17.07 -17.96 18.42
C VAL A 29 -15.96 -16.94 18.62
N MET A 30 -14.71 -17.37 18.48
CA MET A 30 -13.56 -16.47 18.42
C MET A 30 -13.39 -15.91 17.00
N GLU A 31 -13.64 -14.61 16.82
CA GLU A 31 -13.38 -13.91 15.56
C GLU A 31 -11.89 -13.55 15.42
N VAL A 32 -11.31 -13.82 14.24
CA VAL A 32 -9.90 -13.50 13.93
C VAL A 32 -9.84 -12.73 12.61
N ASN A 33 -9.42 -11.47 12.69
CA ASN A 33 -9.46 -10.54 11.56
C ASN A 33 -8.12 -10.46 10.80
N PHE A 34 -8.10 -11.01 9.59
CA PHE A 34 -6.95 -11.02 8.69
C PHE A 34 -6.92 -9.80 7.74
N THR A 35 -7.02 -8.59 8.31
CA THR A 35 -6.98 -7.35 7.54
C THR A 35 -5.54 -6.93 7.23
N THR A 36 -5.25 -6.56 5.98
CA THR A 36 -3.94 -6.02 5.59
C THR A 36 -3.66 -4.70 6.30
N THR A 37 -2.54 -4.63 7.03
CA THR A 37 -2.08 -3.42 7.74
C THR A 37 -1.10 -2.61 6.89
N GLY A 38 -0.96 -1.31 7.17
CA GLY A 38 -0.01 -0.42 6.47
C GLY A 38 1.45 -0.89 6.55
N SER A 39 1.86 -1.38 7.73
CA SER A 39 3.20 -1.95 7.96
C SER A 39 3.39 -3.30 7.27
N GLY A 40 2.39 -4.18 7.31
CA GLY A 40 2.41 -5.47 6.64
C GLY A 40 2.51 -5.33 5.11
N LEU A 41 1.71 -4.43 4.53
CA LEU A 41 1.76 -4.13 3.09
C LEU A 41 3.09 -3.49 2.69
N ARG A 42 3.62 -2.55 3.48
CA ARG A 42 4.95 -1.97 3.25
C ARG A 42 6.03 -3.07 3.19
N GLY A 43 6.00 -4.03 4.12
CA GLY A 43 6.93 -5.17 4.13
C GLY A 43 6.82 -6.05 2.88
N GLN A 44 5.60 -6.35 2.43
CA GLN A 44 5.35 -7.11 1.19
C GLN A 44 5.83 -6.37 -0.06
N LEU A 45 5.52 -5.08 -0.18
CA LEU A 45 5.95 -4.25 -1.30
C LEU A 45 7.48 -4.12 -1.34
N LEU A 46 8.13 -3.95 -0.19
CA LEU A 46 9.59 -3.93 -0.11
C LEU A 46 10.20 -5.26 -0.57
N ALA A 47 9.66 -6.40 -0.14
CA ALA A 47 10.14 -7.71 -0.59
C ALA A 47 10.01 -7.87 -2.12
N LEU A 48 8.89 -7.45 -2.71
CA LEU A 48 8.68 -7.45 -4.16
C LEU A 48 9.67 -6.53 -4.91
N THR A 49 9.98 -5.35 -4.37
CA THR A 49 11.00 -4.46 -4.96
C THR A 49 12.38 -5.10 -4.93
N ILE A 50 12.82 -5.63 -3.78
CA ILE A 50 14.14 -6.23 -3.64
C ILE A 50 14.29 -7.47 -4.53
N GLN A 51 13.24 -8.30 -4.62
CA GLN A 51 13.21 -9.45 -5.53
C GLN A 51 13.38 -9.04 -7.02
N HIS A 52 12.95 -7.83 -7.40
CA HIS A 52 13.07 -7.31 -8.76
C HIS A 52 14.42 -6.62 -9.01
N GLU A 53 14.81 -5.69 -8.14
CA GLU A 53 15.98 -4.82 -8.34
C GLU A 53 17.30 -5.47 -7.88
N LYS A 54 17.28 -6.33 -6.86
CA LYS A 54 18.47 -7.00 -6.28
C LYS A 54 18.16 -8.46 -5.88
N PRO A 55 17.89 -9.36 -6.85
CA PRO A 55 17.54 -10.76 -6.56
C PRO A 55 18.63 -11.50 -5.75
N ASP A 56 19.91 -11.23 -6.02
CA ASP A 56 21.05 -11.82 -5.30
C ASP A 56 21.02 -11.51 -3.80
N LEU A 57 20.53 -10.33 -3.43
CA LEU A 57 20.41 -9.91 -2.03
C LEU A 57 19.28 -10.66 -1.32
N GLU A 58 18.16 -10.89 -1.99
CA GLU A 58 17.06 -11.68 -1.43
C GLU A 58 17.44 -13.16 -1.31
N GLU A 59 18.21 -13.69 -2.26
CA GLU A 59 18.77 -15.05 -2.17
C GLU A 59 19.74 -15.19 -0.99
N GLN A 60 20.67 -14.24 -0.83
CA GLN A 60 21.59 -14.20 0.33
C GLN A 60 20.83 -14.13 1.66
N LYS A 61 19.83 -13.25 1.78
CA LYS A 61 19.01 -13.14 2.99
C LYS A 61 18.22 -14.42 3.26
N THR A 62 17.67 -15.06 2.22
CA THR A 62 16.95 -16.32 2.34
C THR A 62 17.85 -17.44 2.83
N LYS A 63 19.07 -17.57 2.28
CA LYS A 63 20.09 -18.53 2.73
C LYS A 63 20.51 -18.29 4.19
N LEU A 64 20.71 -17.02 4.57
CA LEU A 64 21.06 -16.65 5.95
C LEU A 64 19.97 -17.05 6.94
N LEU A 65 18.70 -16.74 6.64
CA LEU A 65 17.56 -17.12 7.49
C LEU A 65 17.41 -18.64 7.64
N GLN A 66 17.65 -19.41 6.56
CA GLN A 66 17.65 -20.87 6.63
C GLN A 66 18.76 -21.41 7.54
N GLN A 67 19.98 -20.87 7.44
CA GLN A 67 21.09 -21.24 8.31
C GLN A 67 20.88 -20.82 9.77
N GLU A 68 20.25 -19.67 10.01
CA GLU A 68 19.88 -19.17 11.34
C GLU A 68 18.88 -20.14 12.00
N GLU A 69 17.84 -20.55 11.27
CA GLU A 69 16.82 -21.48 11.76
C GLU A 69 17.40 -22.89 12.01
N GLU A 70 18.24 -23.40 11.11
CA GLU A 70 18.92 -24.68 11.30
C GLU A 70 19.79 -24.66 12.57
N LYS A 71 20.57 -23.59 12.79
CA LYS A 71 21.38 -23.41 14.00
C LYS A 71 20.54 -23.34 15.29
N LYS A 72 19.37 -22.69 15.26
CA LYS A 72 18.43 -22.68 16.40
C LYS A 72 17.89 -24.06 16.71
N ILE A 73 17.52 -24.83 15.68
CA ILE A 73 17.07 -26.22 15.83
C ILE A 73 18.20 -27.11 16.36
N GLN A 74 19.44 -26.92 15.91
CA GLN A 74 20.61 -27.64 16.44
C GLN A 74 20.87 -27.28 17.91
N LEU A 75 20.76 -26.01 18.30
CA LEU A 75 20.90 -25.55 19.68
C LEU A 75 19.84 -26.18 20.61
N ALA A 76 18.57 -26.14 20.21
CA ALA A 76 17.48 -26.75 20.96
C ALA A 76 17.66 -28.26 21.16
N LYS A 77 18.18 -28.98 20.15
CA LYS A 77 18.50 -30.42 20.25
C LYS A 77 19.67 -30.70 21.20
N LEU A 78 20.68 -29.83 21.23
CA LEU A 78 21.78 -29.94 22.19
C LEU A 78 21.29 -29.70 23.63
N GLU A 79 20.39 -28.74 23.84
CA GLU A 79 19.76 -28.48 25.14
C GLU A 79 18.85 -29.65 25.59
N GLU A 80 18.05 -30.22 24.69
CA GLU A 80 17.22 -31.39 24.96
C GLU A 80 18.07 -32.63 25.32
N SER A 81 19.12 -32.91 24.53
CA SER A 81 20.04 -34.02 24.80
C SER A 81 20.83 -33.84 26.09
N LEU A 82 21.20 -32.60 26.46
CA LEU A 82 21.80 -32.28 27.75
C LEU A 82 20.86 -32.65 28.92
N LEU A 83 19.58 -32.29 28.82
CA LEU A 83 18.56 -32.58 29.83
C LEU A 83 18.28 -34.08 29.93
N GLU A 84 18.15 -34.79 28.80
CA GLU A 84 17.98 -36.25 28.76
C GLU A 84 19.17 -36.97 29.42
N THR A 85 20.39 -36.55 29.10
CA THR A 85 21.61 -37.15 29.65
C THR A 85 21.70 -36.96 31.16
N LEU A 86 21.36 -35.76 31.67
CA LEU A 86 21.30 -35.48 33.10
C LEU A 86 20.20 -36.31 33.80
N ALA A 87 19.00 -36.39 33.22
CA ALA A 87 17.87 -37.14 33.78
C ALA A 87 18.09 -38.66 33.77
N THR A 88 18.81 -39.18 32.78
CA THR A 88 19.11 -40.62 32.64
C THR A 88 20.32 -41.05 33.50
N SER A 89 21.17 -40.11 33.91
CA SER A 89 22.34 -40.42 34.72
C SER A 89 21.97 -40.97 36.12
N GLN A 90 22.40 -42.19 36.42
CA GLN A 90 22.20 -42.84 37.71
C GLN A 90 23.55 -43.01 38.44
N GLY A 91 23.59 -42.71 39.74
CA GLY A 91 24.81 -42.76 40.57
C GLY A 91 25.39 -41.37 40.85
N ASN A 92 26.65 -41.32 41.30
CA ASN A 92 27.32 -40.05 41.59
C ASN A 92 27.81 -39.38 40.29
N ILE A 93 27.09 -38.35 39.86
CA ILE A 93 27.37 -37.55 38.64
C ILE A 93 28.82 -37.04 38.62
N LEU A 94 29.42 -36.74 39.78
CA LEU A 94 30.79 -36.21 39.88
C LEU A 94 31.89 -37.27 39.63
N GLU A 95 31.56 -38.55 39.67
CA GLU A 95 32.50 -39.66 39.40
C GLU A 95 32.47 -40.10 37.93
N ASN A 96 31.41 -39.77 37.19
CA ASN A 96 31.25 -40.12 35.79
C ASN A 96 32.01 -39.14 34.89
N LYS A 97 33.26 -39.49 34.55
CA LYS A 97 34.12 -38.68 33.68
C LYS A 97 33.58 -38.52 32.27
N ASP A 98 32.99 -39.57 31.70
CA ASP A 98 32.45 -39.56 30.34
C ASP A 98 31.27 -38.58 30.21
N LEU A 99 30.43 -38.53 31.25
CA LEU A 99 29.37 -37.53 31.38
C LEU A 99 29.94 -36.10 31.48
N ILE A 100 30.94 -35.87 32.32
CA ILE A 100 31.58 -34.55 32.46
C ILE A 100 32.23 -34.10 31.15
N GLU A 101 32.83 -35.01 30.38
CA GLU A 101 33.40 -34.72 29.07
C GLU A 101 32.31 -34.38 28.04
N SER A 102 31.23 -35.17 27.98
CA SER A 102 30.07 -34.89 27.12
C SER A 102 29.42 -33.54 27.44
N LEU A 103 29.22 -33.21 28.72
CA LEU A 103 28.70 -31.90 29.15
C LEU A 103 29.60 -30.74 28.70
N ASN A 104 30.93 -30.90 28.77
CA ASN A 104 31.88 -29.89 28.30
C ASN A 104 31.88 -29.75 26.77
N GLN A 105 31.78 -30.86 26.02
CA GLN A 105 31.65 -30.85 24.57
C GLN A 105 30.35 -30.16 24.13
N THR A 106 29.22 -30.49 24.74
CA THR A 106 27.92 -29.85 24.47
C THR A 106 27.98 -28.35 24.76
N LYS A 107 28.57 -27.94 25.90
CA LYS A 107 28.77 -26.53 26.24
C LYS A 107 29.63 -25.78 25.22
N ALA A 108 30.72 -26.40 24.73
CA ALA A 108 31.58 -25.81 23.71
C ALA A 108 30.85 -25.65 22.37
N SER A 109 30.13 -26.68 21.92
CA SER A 109 29.30 -26.64 20.70
C SER A 109 28.21 -25.57 20.78
N SER A 110 27.49 -25.48 21.89
CA SER A 110 26.46 -24.44 22.09
C SER A 110 27.06 -23.03 22.05
N ALA A 111 28.24 -22.81 22.63
CA ALA A 111 28.92 -21.51 22.59
C ALA A 111 29.32 -21.12 21.16
N LEU A 112 29.84 -22.05 20.36
CA LEU A 112 30.18 -21.83 18.94
C LEU A 112 28.94 -21.53 18.09
N ILE A 113 27.82 -22.23 18.33
CA ILE A 113 26.55 -21.95 17.66
C ILE A 113 26.04 -20.55 18.02
N GLN A 114 26.12 -20.16 19.29
CA GLN A 114 25.70 -18.85 19.76
C GLN A 114 26.55 -17.70 19.20
N GLU A 115 27.86 -17.91 19.05
CA GLU A 115 28.76 -16.96 18.36
C GLU A 115 28.38 -16.83 16.87
N SER A 116 28.14 -17.95 16.18
CA SER A 116 27.73 -17.93 14.77
C SER A 116 26.33 -17.32 14.55
N LEU A 117 25.40 -17.45 15.51
CA LEU A 117 24.12 -16.75 15.49
C LEU A 117 24.30 -15.23 15.68
N ALA A 118 25.21 -14.81 16.57
CA ALA A 118 25.53 -13.40 16.77
C ALA A 118 26.19 -12.76 15.51
N GLU A 119 27.05 -13.51 14.80
CA GLU A 119 27.58 -13.11 13.50
C GLU A 119 26.46 -13.02 12.44
N SER A 120 25.58 -14.02 12.38
CA SER A 120 24.45 -14.05 11.45
C SER A 120 23.52 -12.84 11.62
N HIS A 121 23.24 -12.42 12.86
CA HIS A 121 22.46 -11.20 13.15
C HIS A 121 23.18 -9.90 12.73
N ARG A 122 24.52 -9.83 12.82
CA ARG A 122 25.27 -8.66 12.32
C ARG A 122 25.16 -8.56 10.79
N LEU A 123 25.31 -9.68 10.08
CA LEU A 123 25.16 -9.74 8.63
C LEU A 123 23.72 -9.44 8.20
N GLN A 124 22.71 -9.99 8.89
CA GLN A 124 21.29 -9.67 8.69
C GLN A 124 21.02 -8.17 8.83
N SER A 125 21.59 -7.52 9.85
CA SER A 125 21.48 -6.07 10.05
C SER A 125 22.10 -5.28 8.89
N SER A 126 23.22 -5.75 8.35
CA SER A 126 23.85 -5.13 7.16
C SER A 126 22.99 -5.29 5.91
N LEU A 127 22.41 -6.47 5.68
CA LEU A 127 21.50 -6.71 4.56
C LEU A 127 20.22 -5.88 4.68
N ASP A 128 19.70 -5.70 5.89
CA ASP A 128 18.52 -4.87 6.14
C ASP A 128 18.79 -3.38 5.92
N GLN A 129 20.00 -2.88 6.21
CA GLN A 129 20.40 -1.52 5.82
C GLN A 129 20.35 -1.31 4.29
N GLU A 130 20.87 -2.27 3.52
CA GLU A 130 20.82 -2.18 2.05
C GLU A 130 19.38 -2.32 1.51
N ARG A 131 18.54 -3.15 2.13
CA ARG A 131 17.10 -3.20 1.81
C ARG A 131 16.39 -1.89 2.12
N ASN A 132 16.74 -1.22 3.21
CA ASN A 132 16.07 0.01 3.65
C ASN A 132 16.22 1.17 2.65
N ALA A 133 17.19 1.13 1.72
CA ALA A 133 17.27 2.09 0.62
C ALA A 133 15.95 2.17 -0.17
N TYR A 134 15.28 1.04 -0.43
CA TYR A 134 14.02 0.97 -1.18
C TYR A 134 12.76 1.19 -0.33
N LEU A 135 12.91 1.50 0.96
CA LEU A 135 11.79 1.71 1.88
C LEU A 135 10.86 2.89 1.48
N PRO A 136 11.35 4.05 0.99
CA PRO A 136 10.47 5.16 0.59
C PRO A 136 9.47 4.83 -0.52
N LEU A 137 9.87 3.98 -1.48
CA LEU A 137 8.99 3.45 -2.52
C LEU A 137 7.88 2.59 -1.92
N ALA A 138 8.23 1.67 -1.02
CA ALA A 138 7.28 0.77 -0.38
C ALA A 138 6.29 1.53 0.55
N GLU A 139 6.74 2.60 1.21
CA GLU A 139 5.88 3.48 2.01
C GLU A 139 4.92 4.30 1.16
N SER A 140 5.42 4.92 0.09
CA SER A 140 4.60 5.68 -0.86
C SER A 140 3.56 4.79 -1.53
N ALA A 141 3.93 3.57 -1.92
CA ALA A 141 3.02 2.58 -2.49
C ALA A 141 1.99 2.06 -1.47
N SER A 142 2.38 1.84 -0.21
CA SER A 142 1.43 1.48 0.86
C SER A 142 0.41 2.60 1.09
N LYS A 143 0.87 3.87 1.21
CA LYS A 143 -0.03 5.05 1.29
C LYS A 143 -1.02 5.10 0.14
N MET A 144 -0.55 4.98 -1.11
CA MET A 144 -1.41 4.95 -2.30
C MET A 144 -2.51 3.87 -2.21
N TYR A 145 -2.19 2.67 -1.72
CA TYR A 145 -3.18 1.60 -1.58
C TYR A 145 -4.29 1.94 -0.57
N PHE A 146 -3.95 2.48 0.61
CA PHE A 146 -4.96 2.84 1.61
C PHE A 146 -5.83 4.02 1.18
N ILE A 147 -5.25 5.00 0.48
CA ILE A 147 -5.99 6.10 -0.15
C ILE A 147 -7.03 5.54 -1.15
N ILE A 148 -6.65 4.64 -2.06
CA ILE A 148 -7.62 4.08 -3.03
C ILE A 148 -8.66 3.16 -2.36
N SER A 149 -8.31 2.49 -1.26
CA SER A 149 -9.25 1.67 -0.48
C SER A 149 -10.34 2.52 0.19
N ASP A 150 -10.01 3.74 0.60
CA ASP A 150 -10.92 4.64 1.29
C ASP A 150 -12.04 5.22 0.40
N LEU A 151 -11.91 5.20 -0.93
CA LEU A 151 -12.98 5.59 -1.86
C LEU A 151 -14.25 4.74 -1.69
N SER A 152 -14.12 3.52 -1.18
CA SER A 152 -15.27 2.65 -0.87
C SER A 152 -16.24 3.24 0.16
N LYS A 153 -15.77 4.20 0.98
CA LYS A 153 -16.59 4.96 1.95
C LYS A 153 -17.49 5.98 1.28
N ILE A 154 -17.12 6.46 0.09
CA ILE A 154 -17.86 7.46 -0.70
C ILE A 154 -18.90 6.76 -1.57
N ASN A 155 -18.49 5.68 -2.25
CA ASN A 155 -19.39 4.84 -3.03
C ASN A 155 -19.00 3.37 -2.87
N ASN A 156 -19.96 2.53 -2.47
CA ASN A 156 -19.79 1.09 -2.29
C ASN A 156 -19.26 0.36 -3.54
N MET A 157 -19.42 0.93 -4.74
CA MET A 157 -18.87 0.40 -5.99
C MET A 157 -17.35 0.60 -6.13
N TYR A 158 -16.76 1.58 -5.44
CA TYR A 158 -15.33 1.90 -5.51
C TYR A 158 -14.49 1.00 -4.60
N ARG A 159 -14.53 -0.30 -4.87
CA ARG A 159 -13.78 -1.34 -4.15
C ARG A 159 -12.66 -1.89 -5.02
N PHE A 160 -11.42 -1.54 -4.67
CA PHE A 160 -10.22 -2.01 -5.35
C PHE A 160 -9.62 -3.21 -4.61
N SER A 161 -9.19 -4.24 -5.35
CA SER A 161 -8.55 -5.41 -4.74
C SER A 161 -7.04 -5.20 -4.60
N LEU A 162 -6.47 -5.62 -3.47
CA LEU A 162 -5.01 -5.62 -3.25
C LEU A 162 -4.27 -6.35 -4.37
N ALA A 163 -4.79 -7.48 -4.84
CA ALA A 163 -4.20 -8.24 -5.94
C ALA A 163 -4.15 -7.45 -7.27
N ALA A 164 -5.07 -6.52 -7.51
CA ALA A 164 -4.98 -5.61 -8.65
C ALA A 164 -3.88 -4.56 -8.45
N PHE A 165 -3.81 -3.96 -7.25
CA PHE A 165 -2.76 -3.00 -6.91
C PHE A 165 -1.35 -3.60 -7.03
N LEU A 166 -1.13 -4.81 -6.51
CA LEU A 166 0.17 -5.50 -6.61
C LEU A 166 0.58 -5.76 -8.07
N ARG A 167 -0.37 -6.02 -8.98
CA ARG A 167 -0.07 -6.14 -10.43
C ARG A 167 0.30 -4.81 -11.08
N LEU A 168 -0.29 -3.69 -10.64
CA LEU A 168 0.12 -2.36 -11.09
C LEU A 168 1.51 -1.99 -10.56
N PHE A 169 1.80 -2.35 -9.31
CA PHE A 169 3.11 -2.19 -8.68
C PHE A 169 4.21 -2.96 -9.43
N GLN A 170 3.99 -4.26 -9.69
CA GLN A 170 4.92 -5.07 -10.47
C GLN A 170 5.11 -4.54 -11.90
N ARG A 171 4.06 -4.01 -12.53
CA ARG A 171 4.16 -3.35 -13.84
C ARG A 171 4.97 -2.05 -13.79
N ALA A 172 4.91 -1.29 -12.70
CA ALA A 172 5.71 -0.09 -12.53
C ALA A 172 7.21 -0.42 -12.35
N LEU A 173 7.53 -1.49 -11.60
CA LEU A 173 8.91 -2.00 -11.47
C LEU A 173 9.53 -2.38 -12.82
N GLN A 174 8.74 -3.01 -13.70
CA GLN A 174 9.12 -3.37 -15.07
C GLN A 174 9.36 -2.19 -16.02
N SER A 175 9.18 -0.93 -15.56
CA SER A 175 9.49 0.24 -16.38
C SER A 175 11.00 0.40 -16.55
N GLU A 176 11.50 0.16 -17.75
CA GLU A 176 12.89 0.42 -18.14
C GLU A 176 13.20 1.92 -18.05
N GLN A 177 14.08 2.29 -17.13
CA GLN A 177 14.79 3.57 -17.12
C GLN A 177 16.21 3.33 -16.61
N ASP A 178 17.20 3.70 -17.43
CA ASP A 178 18.62 3.59 -17.12
C ASP A 178 19.09 4.73 -16.19
N SER A 179 18.60 4.72 -14.94
CA SER A 179 19.10 5.59 -13.88
C SER A 179 20.32 4.96 -13.20
N SER A 180 21.47 5.65 -13.22
CA SER A 180 22.71 5.17 -12.59
C SER A 180 22.70 5.24 -11.06
N ASN A 181 21.78 6.01 -10.48
CA ASN A 181 21.62 6.19 -9.04
C ASN A 181 20.34 5.50 -8.50
N THR A 182 20.43 4.88 -7.33
CA THR A 182 19.31 4.19 -6.66
C THR A 182 18.22 5.17 -6.21
N ASP A 183 18.58 6.37 -5.75
CA ASP A 183 17.60 7.37 -5.29
C ASP A 183 16.78 7.93 -6.46
N GLU A 184 17.42 8.21 -7.59
CA GLU A 184 16.76 8.63 -8.84
C GLU A 184 15.85 7.53 -9.39
N ARG A 185 16.29 6.26 -9.32
CA ARG A 185 15.46 5.09 -9.65
C ARG A 185 14.20 5.04 -8.80
N ILE A 186 14.32 5.27 -7.49
CA ILE A 186 13.20 5.24 -6.54
C ILE A 186 12.19 6.34 -6.85
N GLU A 187 12.61 7.58 -7.04
CA GLU A 187 11.72 8.69 -7.37
C GLU A 187 11.00 8.48 -8.72
N SER A 188 11.72 7.99 -9.74
CA SER A 188 11.13 7.63 -11.03
C SER A 188 10.10 6.49 -10.93
N LEU A 189 10.37 5.47 -10.11
CA LEU A 189 9.42 4.39 -9.82
C LEU A 189 8.17 4.89 -9.07
N ILE A 190 8.34 5.77 -8.08
CA ILE A 190 7.22 6.41 -7.35
C ILE A 190 6.36 7.21 -8.33
N TYR A 191 6.97 8.03 -9.19
CA TYR A 191 6.29 8.83 -10.21
C TYR A 191 5.50 7.96 -11.22
N THR A 192 6.15 6.92 -11.76
CA THR A 192 5.53 5.97 -12.70
C THR A 192 4.37 5.20 -12.06
N LEU A 193 4.51 4.85 -10.79
CA LEU A 193 3.46 4.20 -10.00
C LEU A 193 2.27 5.13 -9.73
N LYS A 194 2.53 6.37 -9.27
CA LYS A 194 1.50 7.42 -9.05
C LYS A 194 0.61 7.56 -10.30
N HIS A 195 1.23 7.76 -11.47
CA HIS A 195 0.55 7.79 -12.78
C HIS A 195 -0.29 6.56 -13.06
N THR A 196 0.34 5.38 -12.95
CA THR A 196 -0.30 4.10 -13.31
C THR A 196 -1.51 3.80 -12.42
N VAL A 197 -1.41 4.11 -11.12
CA VAL A 197 -2.50 3.99 -10.15
C VAL A 197 -3.61 4.99 -10.44
N TYR A 198 -3.29 6.26 -10.67
CA TYR A 198 -4.29 7.28 -10.96
C TYR A 198 -5.06 6.99 -12.25
N GLU A 199 -4.37 6.69 -13.36
CA GLU A 199 -5.04 6.30 -14.61
C GLU A 199 -5.92 5.06 -14.44
N TYR A 200 -5.48 4.07 -13.67
CA TYR A 200 -6.26 2.87 -13.42
C TYR A 200 -7.54 3.18 -12.62
N VAL A 201 -7.45 3.98 -11.56
CA VAL A 201 -8.59 4.37 -10.73
C VAL A 201 -9.54 5.27 -11.51
N CYS A 202 -9.06 6.30 -12.21
CA CYS A 202 -9.89 7.24 -12.97
C CYS A 202 -10.71 6.58 -14.10
N ARG A 203 -10.26 5.43 -14.64
CA ARG A 203 -11.04 4.60 -15.58
C ARG A 203 -12.23 3.87 -14.92
N CYS A 204 -12.24 3.75 -13.60
CA CYS A 204 -13.30 3.11 -12.80
C CYS A 204 -14.23 4.11 -12.09
N LEU A 205 -13.85 5.40 -12.00
CA LEU A 205 -14.66 6.45 -11.38
C LEU A 205 -15.61 7.13 -12.37
N PHE A 206 -16.74 7.64 -11.88
CA PHE A 206 -17.55 8.59 -12.64
C PHE A 206 -16.79 9.91 -12.83
N LYS A 207 -17.04 10.60 -13.95
CA LYS A 207 -16.38 11.89 -14.28
C LYS A 207 -16.51 12.95 -13.18
N ALA A 208 -17.64 12.98 -12.47
CA ALA A 208 -17.86 13.91 -11.35
C ALA A 208 -16.92 13.65 -10.16
N ASP A 209 -16.53 12.39 -9.94
CA ASP A 209 -15.74 11.97 -8.78
C ASP A 209 -14.23 12.04 -9.03
N GLN A 210 -13.79 12.24 -10.28
CA GLN A 210 -12.37 12.30 -10.64
C GLN A 210 -11.64 13.46 -9.96
N LEU A 211 -12.25 14.66 -9.89
CA LEU A 211 -11.66 15.81 -9.20
C LEU A 211 -11.57 15.57 -7.68
N MET A 212 -12.60 14.99 -7.07
CA MET A 212 -12.61 14.61 -5.67
C MET A 212 -11.48 13.62 -5.37
N PHE A 213 -11.30 12.60 -6.23
CA PHE A 213 -10.22 11.64 -6.08
C PHE A 213 -8.84 12.29 -6.22
N ALA A 214 -8.63 13.18 -7.20
CA ALA A 214 -7.35 13.89 -7.36
C ALA A 214 -6.98 14.69 -6.09
N LEU A 215 -7.93 15.45 -5.54
CA LEU A 215 -7.76 16.20 -4.29
C LEU A 215 -7.48 15.28 -3.08
N HIS A 216 -8.22 14.18 -2.95
CA HIS A 216 -8.02 13.21 -1.88
C HIS A 216 -6.66 12.50 -1.98
N PHE A 217 -6.24 12.15 -3.21
CA PHE A 217 -4.97 11.49 -3.49
C PHE A 217 -3.78 12.38 -3.15
N VAL A 218 -3.78 13.63 -3.60
CA VAL A 218 -2.69 14.57 -3.32
C VAL A 218 -2.62 14.90 -1.82
N ARG A 219 -3.77 15.11 -1.15
CA ARG A 219 -3.81 15.29 0.31
C ARG A 219 -3.26 14.08 1.08
N GLY A 220 -3.53 12.87 0.60
CA GLY A 220 -3.05 11.64 1.25
C GLY A 220 -1.56 11.35 1.00
N MET A 221 -1.04 11.75 -0.16
CA MET A 221 0.38 11.58 -0.51
C MET A 221 1.27 12.64 0.13
N HIS A 222 0.81 13.90 0.18
CA HIS A 222 1.56 15.07 0.65
C HIS A 222 0.84 15.81 1.78
N PRO A 223 0.58 15.17 2.94
CA PRO A 223 -0.11 15.80 4.08
C PRO A 223 0.64 17.02 4.64
N GLU A 224 1.97 17.09 4.47
CA GLU A 224 2.82 18.20 4.90
C GLU A 224 2.43 19.55 4.28
N LEU A 225 1.89 19.58 3.06
CA LEU A 225 1.48 20.81 2.37
C LEU A 225 0.12 21.35 2.81
N PHE A 226 -0.63 20.60 3.61
CA PHE A 226 -1.95 20.99 4.11
C PHE A 226 -1.94 21.27 5.62
N GLN A 227 -0.75 21.54 6.19
CA GLN A 227 -0.58 21.90 7.60
C GLN A 227 -0.96 23.35 7.88
N GLU A 228 -2.26 23.61 7.98
CA GLU A 228 -2.77 24.74 8.76
C GLU A 228 -3.74 24.21 9.82
N ASN A 229 -3.27 24.19 11.07
CA ASN A 229 -4.00 24.31 12.34
C ASN A 229 -3.09 23.89 13.52
N VAL A 230 -1.96 24.60 13.70
CA VAL A 230 -1.28 24.64 15.00
C VAL A 230 -1.58 26.00 15.63
N SER A 231 -2.04 25.98 16.87
CA SER A 231 -2.62 27.11 17.58
C SER A 231 -1.68 28.32 17.73
N GLY A 232 -2.13 29.48 17.25
CA GLY A 232 -1.83 30.78 17.87
C GLY A 232 -0.55 31.51 17.45
N ILE A 233 -0.39 31.85 16.17
CA ILE A 233 0.57 32.87 15.72
C ILE A 233 -0.20 33.99 15.00
N PRO A 234 -0.02 35.28 15.35
CA PRO A 234 -0.69 36.39 14.67
C PRO A 234 -0.24 36.60 13.21
N ASP A 235 -1.21 36.93 12.35
CA ASP A 235 -1.06 37.09 10.90
C ASP A 235 -0.24 38.34 10.50
N MET A 236 1.10 38.28 10.60
CA MET A 236 1.97 39.39 10.16
C MET A 236 3.29 39.01 9.48
N TYR A 237 3.54 37.72 9.24
CA TYR A 237 4.77 37.24 8.57
C TYR A 237 4.52 36.22 7.43
N LYS A 238 3.27 36.08 6.96
CA LYS A 238 2.89 35.05 5.98
C LYS A 238 3.11 35.45 4.51
N GLU A 239 3.23 36.74 4.23
CA GLU A 239 3.05 37.29 2.87
C GLU A 239 4.35 37.44 2.03
N ARG A 240 5.38 36.61 2.28
CA ARG A 240 6.64 36.68 1.48
C ARG A 240 7.50 35.42 1.37
N LEU A 241 6.97 34.24 1.72
CA LEU A 241 7.68 32.95 1.55
C LEU A 241 6.89 31.93 0.71
N ASP A 242 5.60 32.14 0.48
CA ASP A 242 4.73 31.11 -0.12
C ASP A 242 4.85 31.04 -1.65
N GLU A 243 5.10 32.14 -2.37
CA GLU A 243 5.16 32.14 -3.85
C GLU A 243 6.36 31.35 -4.42
N GLU A 244 7.56 31.48 -3.85
CA GLU A 244 8.77 30.77 -4.35
C GLU A 244 8.78 29.26 -4.00
N ILE A 245 8.06 28.84 -2.97
CA ILE A 245 8.02 27.43 -2.54
C ILE A 245 6.99 26.62 -3.36
N ILE A 246 5.90 27.27 -3.80
CA ILE A 246 4.79 26.59 -4.46
C ILE A 246 5.12 26.22 -5.92
N GLU A 247 5.75 27.11 -6.71
CA GLU A 247 6.07 26.82 -8.13
C GLU A 247 7.09 25.67 -8.32
N GLY A 248 7.92 25.40 -7.29
CA GLY A 248 8.89 24.30 -7.31
C GLY A 248 8.35 22.94 -6.82
N SER A 249 7.26 22.94 -6.06
CA SER A 249 6.84 21.81 -5.23
C SER A 249 6.41 20.57 -6.04
N THR A 250 6.88 19.39 -5.61
CA THR A 250 6.52 18.09 -6.20
C THR A 250 5.01 17.88 -6.27
N ALA A 251 4.24 18.40 -5.31
CA ALA A 251 2.80 18.25 -5.32
C ALA A 251 2.08 19.16 -6.33
N VAL A 252 2.64 20.31 -6.71
CA VAL A 252 2.07 21.14 -7.80
C VAL A 252 2.35 20.46 -9.13
N LYS A 253 3.55 19.91 -9.31
CA LYS A 253 3.88 19.05 -10.47
C LYS A 253 2.97 17.84 -10.55
N ASP A 254 2.74 17.12 -9.44
CA ASP A 254 1.74 16.05 -9.38
C ASP A 254 0.33 16.58 -9.69
N LEU A 255 -0.09 17.73 -9.16
CA LEU A 255 -1.43 18.28 -9.42
C LEU A 255 -1.61 18.58 -10.91
N GLU A 256 -0.69 19.32 -11.53
CA GLU A 256 -0.73 19.67 -12.94
C GLU A 256 -0.72 18.40 -13.81
N LEU A 257 0.14 17.44 -13.50
CA LEU A 257 0.29 16.17 -14.20
C LEU A 257 -0.97 15.27 -14.13
N LEU A 258 -1.63 15.22 -12.98
CA LEU A 258 -2.85 14.45 -12.75
C LEU A 258 -4.09 15.18 -13.31
N LEU A 259 -4.07 16.51 -13.34
CA LEU A 259 -5.15 17.33 -13.88
C LEU A 259 -5.09 17.48 -15.40
N ASP A 260 -3.92 17.62 -16.04
CA ASP A 260 -3.79 17.85 -17.49
C ASP A 260 -4.43 16.73 -18.32
N LYS A 261 -4.26 15.46 -17.88
CA LYS A 261 -4.96 14.30 -18.46
C LYS A 261 -6.47 14.27 -18.18
N SER A 262 -6.94 14.86 -17.09
CA SER A 262 -8.37 15.07 -16.84
C SER A 262 -8.93 16.22 -17.70
N LEU A 263 -8.11 17.26 -17.92
CA LEU A 263 -8.47 18.48 -18.62
C LEU A 263 -8.55 18.29 -20.14
N TYR A 264 -7.85 17.31 -20.71
CA TYR A 264 -8.01 16.98 -22.14
C TYR A 264 -9.43 16.48 -22.48
N VAL A 265 -10.22 16.05 -21.48
CA VAL A 265 -11.66 15.75 -21.62
C VAL A 265 -12.53 16.99 -21.32
N SER A 266 -11.99 18.02 -20.69
CA SER A 266 -12.66 19.29 -20.40
C SER A 266 -12.13 20.49 -21.21
N GLN A 267 -11.37 20.29 -22.29
CA GLN A 267 -10.95 21.36 -23.21
C GLN A 267 -12.12 22.04 -23.96
N LEU A 268 -13.37 21.61 -23.72
CA LEU A 268 -14.60 22.31 -24.11
C LEU A 268 -15.15 23.28 -23.03
N CYS A 269 -14.57 23.33 -21.83
CA CYS A 269 -15.02 24.20 -20.73
C CYS A 269 -13.89 25.09 -20.18
N THR A 270 -13.75 26.25 -20.82
CA THR A 270 -13.22 27.51 -20.25
C THR A 270 -11.82 27.47 -19.63
N SER A 271 -10.83 27.79 -20.48
CA SER A 271 -9.56 28.39 -20.07
C SER A 271 -9.77 29.60 -19.14
N ALA A 272 -8.75 29.90 -18.33
CA ALA A 272 -8.60 31.07 -17.43
C ALA A 272 -9.50 31.18 -16.18
N ALA A 273 -10.71 30.60 -16.12
CA ALA A 273 -11.61 30.80 -14.96
C ALA A 273 -11.21 30.03 -13.67
N TRP A 274 -10.47 28.92 -13.79
CA TRP A 274 -10.21 28.01 -12.66
C TRP A 274 -9.06 28.43 -11.75
N LYS A 275 -7.99 29.08 -12.27
CA LYS A 275 -6.85 29.50 -11.42
C LYS A 275 -7.26 30.49 -10.33
N THR A 276 -8.21 31.39 -10.62
CA THR A 276 -8.68 32.39 -9.65
C THR A 276 -9.66 31.83 -8.63
N ASN A 277 -10.58 30.94 -9.05
CA ASN A 277 -11.67 30.48 -8.18
C ASN A 277 -11.24 29.47 -7.11
N CYS A 278 -10.22 28.63 -7.36
CA CYS A 278 -9.69 27.74 -6.31
C CYS A 278 -8.99 28.51 -5.18
N ILE A 279 -8.38 29.66 -5.49
CA ILE A 279 -7.74 30.55 -4.51
C ILE A 279 -8.80 31.31 -3.71
N LEU A 280 -9.80 31.88 -4.40
CA LEU A 280 -10.90 32.61 -3.74
C LEU A 280 -11.77 31.72 -2.84
N ALA A 281 -12.07 30.48 -3.26
CA ALA A 281 -12.83 29.53 -2.43
C ALA A 281 -12.08 29.09 -1.15
N ALA A 282 -10.75 29.25 -1.10
CA ALA A 282 -9.96 29.07 0.11
C ALA A 282 -9.99 30.31 1.03
N GLN A 283 -10.02 31.52 0.45
CA GLN A 283 -10.05 32.78 1.21
C GLN A 283 -11.45 33.14 1.75
N GLU A 284 -12.55 32.78 1.09
CA GLU A 284 -13.89 33.26 1.48
C GLU A 284 -14.42 32.64 2.79
N LYS A 285 -13.74 31.64 3.38
CA LYS A 285 -14.08 31.06 4.69
C LYS A 285 -13.43 31.75 5.91
N SER A 286 -12.52 32.70 5.72
CA SER A 286 -11.92 33.45 6.84
C SER A 286 -12.64 34.77 7.16
N GLY A 287 -13.68 35.15 6.42
CA GLY A 287 -14.25 36.50 6.51
C GLY A 287 -15.72 36.67 6.15
N GLN A 288 -16.65 35.99 6.85
CA GLN A 288 -18.02 36.52 7.04
C GLN A 288 -18.80 35.83 8.17
N GLN A 289 -18.82 36.46 9.36
CA GLN A 289 -19.92 36.26 10.30
C GLN A 289 -21.12 37.12 9.88
N GLY A 290 -22.20 36.46 9.45
CA GLY A 290 -23.56 36.99 9.51
C GLY A 290 -23.97 38.04 8.48
N LYS A 291 -24.60 37.58 7.39
CA LYS A 291 -25.91 38.07 6.90
C LYS A 291 -26.42 37.13 5.79
N GLY A 292 -27.73 36.89 5.75
CA GLY A 292 -28.35 36.13 4.67
C GLY A 292 -28.47 36.95 3.40
N VAL A 293 -28.16 36.34 2.25
CA VAL A 293 -28.41 36.87 0.91
C VAL A 293 -28.88 35.72 0.03
N ASP A 294 -29.97 35.92 -0.70
CA ASP A 294 -30.58 34.91 -1.58
C ASP A 294 -29.68 34.52 -2.76
N CYS A 295 -29.66 33.23 -3.12
CA CYS A 295 -28.98 32.76 -4.32
C CYS A 295 -29.79 33.08 -5.59
N PRO A 296 -29.21 33.73 -6.62
CA PRO A 296 -29.86 33.86 -7.92
C PRO A 296 -29.84 32.52 -8.68
N PRO A 297 -30.86 32.24 -9.52
CA PRO A 297 -30.91 31.00 -10.30
C PRO A 297 -29.89 31.04 -11.45
N LEU A 298 -29.09 29.99 -11.56
CA LEU A 298 -28.20 29.78 -12.72
C LEU A 298 -29.05 29.39 -13.94
N LEU A 299 -29.23 30.32 -14.88
CA LEU A 299 -29.74 29.99 -16.21
C LEU A 299 -28.71 29.18 -16.99
N CYS A 300 -29.10 28.00 -17.47
CA CYS A 300 -28.38 27.31 -18.53
C CYS A 300 -28.63 28.00 -19.89
N PRO A 301 -27.59 28.32 -20.68
CA PRO A 301 -27.78 28.69 -22.08
C PRO A 301 -28.14 27.42 -22.88
N LEU A 302 -29.39 27.32 -23.31
CA LEU A 302 -29.80 26.47 -24.43
C LEU A 302 -29.82 27.30 -25.73
N GLU A 303 -29.65 26.61 -26.86
CA GLU A 303 -29.84 27.07 -28.25
C GLU A 303 -28.81 28.03 -28.89
N ALA A 304 -27.89 27.44 -29.67
CA ALA A 304 -27.47 27.81 -31.05
C ALA A 304 -26.26 26.93 -31.42
N SER A 305 -26.17 26.17 -32.53
CA SER A 305 -26.81 26.33 -33.84
C SER A 305 -26.99 24.99 -34.56
N SER A 306 -28.02 24.90 -35.40
CA SER A 306 -28.18 23.88 -36.46
C SER A 306 -27.45 24.29 -37.76
N GLY A 307 -26.73 23.40 -38.45
CA GLY A 307 -26.21 23.76 -39.80
C GLY A 307 -25.09 22.90 -40.45
N ILE A 308 -25.40 21.67 -40.86
CA ILE A 308 -25.03 21.02 -42.15
C ILE A 308 -23.63 21.32 -42.79
N LEU A 309 -22.73 20.32 -42.92
CA LEU A 309 -22.40 19.66 -44.21
C LEU A 309 -21.43 18.44 -44.09
N HIS A 310 -21.22 17.75 -45.22
CA HIS A 310 -20.73 16.37 -45.39
C HIS A 310 -19.21 16.11 -45.32
N SER A 311 -18.92 14.80 -45.21
CA SER A 311 -17.71 14.03 -45.58
C SER A 311 -16.69 13.78 -44.45
N GLY A 312 -16.17 12.56 -44.24
CA GLY A 312 -16.47 11.26 -44.85
C GLY A 312 -15.21 10.55 -45.32
N LEU A 313 -14.56 9.76 -44.45
CA LEU A 313 -13.61 8.68 -44.79
C LEU A 313 -13.18 7.90 -43.54
N GLY A 314 -12.93 6.60 -43.69
CA GLY A 314 -12.31 5.68 -42.73
C GLY A 314 -12.47 4.22 -43.19
N PRO A 315 -12.01 3.18 -42.44
CA PRO A 315 -11.12 3.19 -41.27
C PRO A 315 -9.70 2.69 -41.71
N PRO A 316 -9.14 1.46 -41.49
CA PRO A 316 -9.48 0.29 -40.66
C PRO A 316 -8.40 -0.18 -39.64
N ALA A 317 -8.83 -1.03 -38.68
CA ALA A 317 -8.02 -1.90 -37.77
C ALA A 317 -7.12 -1.20 -36.71
N THR A 318 -7.09 -1.65 -35.45
CA THR A 318 -7.14 -3.05 -34.96
C THR A 318 -8.17 -3.35 -33.86
N ARG A 319 -8.80 -4.53 -33.96
CA ARG A 319 -9.58 -5.18 -32.89
C ARG A 319 -8.73 -6.25 -32.19
N ARG A 320 -8.77 -6.26 -30.85
CA ARG A 320 -8.62 -7.36 -29.86
C ARG A 320 -8.37 -6.60 -28.54
N MET A 321 -9.09 -6.78 -27.43
CA MET A 321 -9.45 -8.06 -26.81
C MET A 321 -10.64 -7.86 -25.84
N TRP A 322 -11.87 -8.06 -26.29
CA TRP A 322 -13.09 -8.08 -25.45
C TRP A 322 -13.88 -9.35 -25.77
N SER A 323 -13.57 -10.45 -25.07
CA SER A 323 -14.26 -11.73 -25.25
C SER A 323 -14.00 -12.70 -24.09
N CYS A 324 -14.44 -12.38 -22.86
CA CYS A 324 -14.67 -13.41 -21.85
C CYS A 324 -15.53 -12.93 -20.66
N TRP A 325 -16.84 -12.71 -20.87
CA TRP A 325 -17.91 -13.11 -19.94
C TRP A 325 -19.30 -12.73 -20.47
N SER A 326 -19.96 -13.69 -21.13
CA SER A 326 -21.41 -13.69 -21.27
C SER A 326 -21.95 -15.12 -21.31
N ARG A 327 -22.26 -15.67 -20.13
CA ARG A 327 -23.29 -16.72 -20.07
C ARG A 327 -23.91 -16.90 -18.69
N SER A 328 -25.21 -17.20 -18.76
CA SER A 328 -26.00 -17.94 -17.78
C SER A 328 -26.75 -17.16 -16.70
N ARG A 329 -28.02 -16.92 -17.06
CA ARG A 329 -29.23 -16.97 -16.21
C ARG A 329 -29.60 -15.70 -15.46
N GLY A 330 -30.54 -14.96 -16.05
CA GLY A 330 -31.55 -14.27 -15.28
C GLY A 330 -32.62 -15.25 -14.77
N LEU A 331 -33.23 -14.90 -13.64
CA LEU A 331 -34.56 -15.34 -13.20
C LEU A 331 -35.29 -14.09 -12.67
N PRO A 332 -36.63 -14.05 -12.68
CA PRO A 332 -37.38 -12.81 -12.53
C PRO A 332 -37.58 -12.40 -11.08
N TRP A 333 -37.78 -11.10 -10.86
CA TRP A 333 -38.27 -10.56 -9.59
C TRP A 333 -39.76 -10.86 -9.41
N LYS A 334 -40.11 -11.46 -8.27
CA LYS A 334 -41.39 -11.33 -7.59
C LYS A 334 -41.19 -11.57 -6.10
#